data_AF-A0A843SGI0-F1
#
_entry.id   AF-A0A843SGI0-F1
#
_cell.length_a   1.000
_cell.length_b   1.000
_cell.length_c   1.000
_cell.angle_alpha   90.00
_cell.angle_beta   90.00
_cell.angle_gamma   90.00
#
_symmetry.space_group_name_H-M   'P 1'
#
loop_
_entity.id
_entity.type
_entity.pdbx_description
1 polymer ?
#
loop_
_entity_poly.entity_id
_entity_poly.type
_entity_poly.pdbx_seq_one_letter_code
_entity_poly.pdbx_strand_id
1 'polypeptide(L)'
;MTRRLHRLRRARGFTLIELLVAISILAIVAVLGWRGLDGIIRSRGALTAQMEQTRGLQLAFAQLQSDSANLAPQTLIGTRALLRAEDNRITLVRLVLAENDATRLQVVSYRVRDGVLTRRESAGTRDLAQLDALWEAANSDIDPAASVALQSGVQRMAMRFWTTQGWVQAAGVMQAPAAAGVPSGLEVSMVLDGQEVPMTKSFLLGAL
;
A
#
# COMPACT_ATOMS: atom_id res chain seq x y z
N MET A 1 51.75 -48.91 60.63
CA MET A 1 51.58 -47.47 60.35
C MET A 1 51.90 -47.20 58.89
N THR A 2 50.93 -46.64 58.16
CA THR A 2 50.86 -46.50 56.70
C THR A 2 51.53 -45.22 56.23
N ARG A 3 52.39 -45.29 55.20
CA ARG A 3 52.95 -44.10 54.52
C ARG A 3 52.45 -44.08 53.08
N ARG A 4 51.43 -43.25 52.79
CA ARG A 4 50.99 -42.97 51.42
C ARG A 4 51.98 -42.01 50.76
N LEU A 5 52.55 -42.42 49.63
CA LEU A 5 53.35 -41.56 48.77
C LEU A 5 52.41 -40.77 47.84
N HIS A 6 52.28 -39.47 48.08
CA HIS A 6 51.62 -38.58 47.13
C HIS A 6 52.56 -38.31 45.94
N ARG A 7 52.21 -38.89 44.78
CA ARG A 7 52.82 -38.54 43.49
C ARG A 7 52.48 -37.08 43.19
N LEU A 8 53.47 -36.19 43.26
CA LEU A 8 53.33 -34.82 42.75
C LEU A 8 53.19 -34.89 41.23
N ARG A 9 51.99 -34.63 40.71
CA ARG A 9 51.77 -34.44 39.27
C ARG A 9 52.56 -33.21 38.84
N ARG A 10 53.51 -33.36 37.90
CA ARG A 10 54.12 -32.22 37.21
C ARG A 10 53.01 -31.45 36.49
N ALA A 11 52.77 -30.21 36.91
CA ALA A 11 51.94 -29.28 36.15
C ALA A 11 52.64 -29.00 34.82
N ARG A 12 52.01 -29.36 33.71
CA ARG A 12 52.48 -28.98 32.37
C ARG A 12 52.12 -27.50 32.21
N GLY A 13 53.14 -26.64 32.08
CA GLY A 13 52.94 -25.21 31.88
C GLY A 13 52.37 -24.93 30.49
N PHE A 14 51.46 -23.95 30.42
CA PHE A 14 50.83 -23.47 29.20
C PHE A 14 51.88 -22.77 28.33
N THR A 15 52.05 -23.19 27.08
CA THR A 15 53.02 -22.61 26.16
C THR A 15 52.51 -21.31 25.54
N LEU A 16 53.42 -20.41 25.14
CA LEU A 16 53.07 -19.16 24.46
C LEU A 16 52.30 -19.42 23.16
N ILE A 17 52.62 -20.52 22.45
CA ILE A 17 51.90 -20.97 21.26
C ILE A 17 50.46 -21.36 21.59
N GLU A 18 50.20 -22.10 22.69
CA GLU A 18 48.83 -22.45 23.09
C GLU A 18 47.97 -21.23 23.39
N LEU A 19 48.54 -20.20 24.04
CA LEU A 19 47.85 -18.93 24.27
C LEU A 19 47.54 -18.23 22.95
N LEU A 20 48.52 -18.12 22.07
CA LEU A 20 48.39 -17.42 20.79
C LEU A 20 47.33 -18.08 19.90
N VAL A 21 47.34 -19.41 19.81
CA VAL A 21 46.33 -20.15 19.06
C VAL A 21 44.95 -19.97 19.71
N ALA A 22 44.84 -20.03 21.05
CA ALA A 22 43.58 -19.84 21.74
C ALA A 22 42.97 -18.45 21.49
N ILE A 23 43.75 -17.37 21.61
CA ILE A 23 43.25 -16.01 21.34
C ILE A 23 42.93 -15.80 19.87
N SER A 24 43.66 -16.45 18.95
CA SER A 24 43.39 -16.35 17.50
C SER A 24 42.07 -17.01 17.14
N ILE A 25 41.81 -18.21 17.67
CA ILE A 25 40.54 -18.91 17.47
C ILE A 25 39.41 -18.10 18.11
N LEU A 26 39.60 -17.60 19.34
CA LEU A 26 38.60 -16.78 20.02
C LEU A 26 38.28 -15.51 19.23
N ALA A 27 39.29 -14.84 18.66
CA ALA A 27 39.10 -13.67 17.83
C ALA A 27 38.28 -13.99 16.56
N ILE A 28 38.57 -15.10 15.88
CA ILE A 28 37.80 -15.54 14.70
C ILE A 28 36.35 -15.83 15.08
N VAL A 29 36.12 -16.59 16.16
CA VAL A 29 34.78 -16.92 16.64
C VAL A 29 34.01 -15.66 17.02
N ALA A 30 34.65 -14.71 17.70
CA ALA A 30 34.04 -13.43 18.06
C ALA A 30 33.62 -12.63 16.82
N VAL A 31 34.48 -12.54 15.79
CA VAL A 31 34.16 -11.85 14.53
C VAL A 31 33.01 -12.53 13.79
N LEU A 32 33.04 -13.87 13.68
CA LEU A 32 31.97 -14.62 13.04
C LEU A 32 30.64 -14.48 13.80
N GLY A 33 30.68 -14.52 15.13
CA GLY A 33 29.52 -14.30 15.98
C GLY A 33 28.90 -12.92 15.77
N TRP A 34 29.73 -11.86 15.75
CA TRP A 34 29.26 -10.50 15.49
C TRP A 34 28.67 -10.34 14.08
N ARG A 35 29.35 -10.84 13.04
CA ARG A 35 28.85 -10.75 11.66
C ARG A 35 27.56 -11.54 11.46
N GLY A 36 27.43 -12.70 12.10
CA GLY A 36 26.22 -13.52 12.07
C GLY A 36 25.04 -12.80 12.71
N LEU A 37 25.24 -12.22 13.91
CA LEU A 37 24.22 -11.44 14.60
C LEU A 37 23.79 -10.21 13.81
N ASP A 38 24.75 -9.45 13.29
CA ASP A 38 24.54 -8.25 12.49
C ASP A 38 23.78 -8.55 11.18
N GLY A 39 24.08 -9.68 10.53
CA GLY A 39 23.32 -10.18 9.39
C GLY A 39 21.84 -10.47 9.73
N ILE A 40 21.58 -11.11 10.89
CA ILE A 40 20.21 -11.39 11.36
C ILE A 40 19.45 -10.10 11.65
N ILE A 41 20.08 -9.13 12.32
CA ILE A 41 19.45 -7.85 12.67
C ILE A 41 19.04 -7.08 11.41
N ARG A 42 19.94 -6.96 10.42
CA ARG A 42 19.62 -6.31 9.14
C ARG A 42 18.49 -7.02 8.39
N SER A 43 18.54 -8.35 8.32
CA SER A 43 17.51 -9.14 7.64
C SER A 43 16.13 -8.94 8.28
N ARG A 44 16.06 -8.96 9.62
CA ARG A 44 14.83 -8.65 10.35
C ARG A 44 14.34 -7.23 10.05
N GLY A 45 15.23 -6.24 10.05
CA GLY A 45 14.87 -4.86 9.70
C GLY A 45 14.25 -4.74 8.31
N ALA A 46 14.87 -5.37 7.30
CA ALA A 46 14.35 -5.37 5.93
C ALA A 46 12.99 -6.07 5.81
N LEU A 47 12.83 -7.24 6.45
CA LEU A 47 11.56 -7.98 6.45
C LEU A 47 10.45 -7.18 7.14
N THR A 48 10.73 -6.55 8.28
CA THR A 48 9.76 -5.69 8.97
C THR A 48 9.33 -4.52 8.10
N ALA A 49 10.26 -3.86 7.40
CA ALA A 49 9.93 -2.76 6.49
C ALA A 49 9.04 -3.22 5.33
N GLN A 50 9.34 -4.38 4.73
CA GLN A 50 8.53 -4.95 3.66
C GLN A 50 7.12 -5.37 4.12
N MET A 51 7.02 -5.91 5.33
CA MET A 51 5.72 -6.24 5.95
C MET A 51 4.87 -4.98 6.16
N GLU A 52 5.47 -3.89 6.65
CA GLU A 52 4.77 -2.62 6.86
C GLU A 52 4.29 -2.01 5.54
N GLN A 53 5.12 -2.01 4.50
CA GLN A 53 4.72 -1.57 3.16
C GLN A 53 3.55 -2.40 2.60
N THR A 54 3.62 -3.72 2.75
CA THR A 54 2.54 -4.62 2.29
C THR A 54 1.24 -4.36 3.05
N ARG A 55 1.33 -4.16 4.37
CA ARG A 55 0.18 -3.81 5.22
C ARG A 55 -0.45 -2.48 4.81
N GLY A 56 0.36 -1.44 4.63
CA GLY A 56 -0.11 -0.13 4.18
C GLY A 56 -0.81 -0.21 2.83
N LEU A 57 -0.27 -0.99 1.89
CA LEU A 57 -0.90 -1.18 0.59
C LEU A 57 -2.23 -1.95 0.67
N GLN A 58 -2.31 -2.97 1.53
CA GLN A 58 -3.58 -3.69 1.78
C GLN A 58 -4.65 -2.75 2.33
N LEU A 59 -4.29 -1.84 3.24
CA LEU A 59 -5.21 -0.82 3.76
C LEU A 59 -5.64 0.17 2.68
N ALA A 60 -4.71 0.63 1.84
CA ALA A 60 -5.03 1.50 0.70
C ALA A 60 -5.99 0.83 -0.29
N PHE A 61 -5.78 -0.46 -0.59
CA PHE A 61 -6.71 -1.23 -1.41
C PHE A 61 -8.06 -1.46 -0.74
N ALA A 62 -8.11 -1.68 0.57
CA ALA A 62 -9.37 -1.81 1.31
C ALA A 62 -10.18 -0.50 1.25
N GLN A 63 -9.50 0.65 1.37
CA GLN A 63 -10.10 1.97 1.23
C GLN A 63 -10.65 2.19 -0.20
N LEU A 64 -9.87 1.87 -1.23
CA LEU A 64 -10.31 1.91 -2.63
C LEU A 64 -11.49 0.97 -2.91
N GLN A 65 -11.47 -0.24 -2.34
CA GLN A 65 -12.56 -1.21 -2.45
C GLN A 65 -13.86 -0.65 -1.85
N SER A 66 -13.78 -0.06 -0.66
CA SER A 66 -14.92 0.56 0.01
C SER A 66 -15.52 1.70 -0.81
N ASP A 67 -14.67 2.60 -1.32
CA ASP A 67 -15.13 3.71 -2.16
C ASP A 67 -15.73 3.22 -3.50
N SER A 68 -15.15 2.18 -4.11
CA SER A 68 -15.64 1.58 -5.36
C SER A 68 -16.96 0.82 -5.17
N ALA A 69 -17.13 0.14 -4.04
CA ALA A 69 -18.37 -0.57 -3.71
C ALA A 69 -19.54 0.39 -3.45
N ASN A 70 -19.24 1.60 -2.96
CA ASN A 70 -20.22 2.65 -2.68
C ASN A 70 -20.39 3.64 -3.83
N LEU A 71 -20.01 3.28 -5.06
CA LEU A 71 -20.16 4.19 -6.20
C LEU A 71 -21.64 4.61 -6.35
N ALA A 72 -21.87 5.89 -6.65
CA ALA A 72 -23.21 6.43 -6.74
C ALA A 72 -24.01 5.77 -7.88
N PRO A 73 -25.24 5.29 -7.61
CA PRO A 73 -26.08 4.67 -8.63
C PRO A 73 -26.55 5.71 -9.64
N GLN A 74 -26.72 5.29 -10.90
CA GLN A 74 -27.18 6.18 -11.99
C GLN A 74 -28.52 6.85 -11.70
N THR A 75 -29.41 6.18 -10.95
CA THR A 75 -30.71 6.72 -10.55
C THR A 75 -30.62 8.01 -9.73
N LEU A 76 -29.48 8.29 -9.09
CA LEU A 76 -29.25 9.50 -8.30
C LEU A 76 -28.49 10.60 -9.05
N ILE A 77 -27.61 10.24 -9.98
CA ILE A 77 -26.72 11.20 -10.67
C ILE A 77 -27.12 11.48 -12.13
N GLY A 78 -28.02 10.69 -12.70
CA GLY A 78 -28.44 10.79 -14.10
C GLY A 78 -27.29 10.41 -15.04
N THR A 79 -27.01 11.28 -16.01
CA THR A 79 -25.97 11.08 -17.05
C THR A 79 -24.61 11.66 -16.68
N ARG A 80 -24.39 12.01 -15.41
CA ARG A 80 -23.14 12.64 -14.95
C ARG A 80 -21.97 11.66 -15.01
N ALA A 81 -20.77 12.23 -15.02
CA ALA A 81 -19.55 11.44 -14.85
C ALA A 81 -19.50 10.84 -13.45
N LEU A 82 -19.24 9.53 -13.38
CA LEU A 82 -19.28 8.74 -12.14
C LEU A 82 -17.88 8.36 -11.66
N LEU A 83 -16.96 8.14 -12.61
CA LEU A 83 -15.61 7.67 -12.36
C LEU A 83 -14.70 8.17 -13.48
N ARG A 84 -13.54 8.68 -13.10
CA ARG A 84 -12.42 9.01 -13.95
C ARG A 84 -11.24 8.20 -13.43
N ALA A 85 -10.58 7.45 -14.30
CA ALA A 85 -9.38 6.73 -13.93
C ALA A 85 -8.36 6.80 -15.07
N GLU A 86 -7.15 7.20 -14.73
CA GLU A 86 -5.99 7.39 -15.60
C GLU A 86 -4.73 7.16 -14.74
N ASP A 87 -3.59 6.83 -15.32
CA ASP A 87 -2.36 6.61 -14.55
C ASP A 87 -2.16 7.65 -13.43
N ASN A 88 -1.92 7.15 -12.21
CA ASN A 88 -1.69 7.90 -10.99
C ASN A 88 -2.87 8.72 -10.45
N ARG A 89 -4.07 8.63 -11.05
CA ARG A 89 -5.26 9.33 -10.54
C ARG A 89 -6.58 8.58 -10.72
N ILE A 90 -7.41 8.65 -9.68
CA ILE A 90 -8.81 8.21 -9.71
C ILE A 90 -9.67 9.33 -9.15
N THR A 91 -10.80 9.66 -9.78
CA THR A 91 -11.84 10.52 -9.22
C THR A 91 -13.16 9.77 -9.34
N LEU A 92 -13.93 9.62 -8.27
CA LEU A 92 -15.19 8.91 -8.29
C LEU A 92 -16.25 9.63 -7.47
N VAL A 93 -17.52 9.39 -7.81
CA VAL A 93 -18.65 9.82 -6.99
C VAL A 93 -19.17 8.62 -6.22
N ARG A 94 -19.23 8.75 -4.89
CA ARG A 94 -19.78 7.71 -4.02
C ARG A 94 -21.03 8.19 -3.27
N LEU A 95 -21.82 7.21 -2.88
CA LEU A 95 -22.91 7.35 -1.93
C LEU A 95 -22.35 7.35 -0.50
N VAL A 96 -22.89 8.24 0.32
CA VAL A 96 -22.66 8.28 1.76
C VAL A 96 -24.00 8.10 2.44
N LEU A 97 -24.12 6.98 3.17
CA LEU A 97 -25.26 6.69 4.03
C LEU A 97 -24.78 6.81 5.47
N ALA A 98 -25.16 7.91 6.12
CA ALA A 98 -24.97 8.05 7.56
C ALA A 98 -26.25 7.59 8.28
N GLU A 99 -26.07 6.98 9.45
CA GLU A 99 -27.17 6.46 10.24
C GLU A 99 -28.11 7.61 10.67
N ASN A 100 -29.39 7.47 10.34
CA ASN A 100 -30.44 8.49 10.57
C ASN A 100 -30.25 9.82 9.83
N ASP A 101 -29.42 9.87 8.80
CA ASP A 101 -29.23 11.08 7.99
C ASP A 101 -29.69 10.86 6.55
N ALA A 102 -29.88 11.97 5.85
CA ALA A 102 -30.14 11.98 4.43
C ALA A 102 -28.97 11.37 3.64
N THR A 103 -29.33 10.58 2.62
CA THR A 103 -28.41 10.15 1.58
C THR A 103 -27.72 11.34 0.91
N ARG A 104 -26.39 11.31 0.89
CA ARG A 104 -25.53 12.34 0.27
C ARG A 104 -24.57 11.72 -0.75
N LEU A 105 -24.13 12.55 -1.68
CA LEU A 105 -23.11 12.25 -2.67
C LEU A 105 -21.81 12.93 -2.29
N GLN A 106 -20.69 12.27 -2.53
CA GLN A 106 -19.36 12.78 -2.23
C GLN A 106 -18.42 12.46 -3.38
N VAL A 107 -17.58 13.42 -3.74
CA VAL A 107 -16.49 13.22 -4.69
C VAL A 107 -15.26 12.77 -3.91
N VAL A 108 -14.69 11.64 -4.29
CA VAL A 108 -13.45 11.11 -3.73
C VAL A 108 -12.39 11.11 -4.81
N SER A 109 -11.19 11.59 -4.47
CA SER A 109 -10.05 11.58 -5.39
C SER A 109 -8.84 10.90 -4.77
N TYR A 110 -8.16 10.11 -5.60
CA TYR A 110 -6.88 9.49 -5.31
C TYR A 110 -5.82 10.07 -6.23
N ARG A 111 -4.67 10.45 -5.67
CA ARG A 111 -3.55 10.99 -6.44
C ARG A 111 -2.25 10.38 -5.92
N VAL A 112 -1.42 9.90 -6.83
CA VAL A 112 0.00 9.63 -6.54
C VAL A 112 0.79 10.89 -6.86
N ARG A 113 1.42 11.51 -5.85
CA ARG A 113 2.32 12.65 -6.00
C ARG A 113 3.52 12.46 -5.10
N ASP A 114 4.71 12.73 -5.62
CA ASP A 114 5.98 12.62 -4.87
C ASP A 114 6.15 11.25 -4.18
N GLY A 115 5.70 10.18 -4.86
CA GLY A 115 5.73 8.81 -4.34
C GLY A 115 4.69 8.50 -3.26
N VAL A 116 3.74 9.38 -2.98
CA VAL A 116 2.71 9.18 -1.96
C VAL A 116 1.33 9.10 -2.62
N LEU A 117 0.63 8.00 -2.38
CA LEU A 117 -0.79 7.87 -2.66
C LEU A 117 -1.57 8.64 -1.58
N THR A 118 -2.34 9.63 -2.03
CA THR A 118 -3.20 10.45 -1.19
C THR A 118 -4.66 10.27 -1.58
N ARG A 119 -5.55 10.35 -0.60
CA ARG A 119 -7.00 10.39 -0.77
C ARG A 119 -7.54 11.73 -0.27
N ARG A 120 -8.43 12.34 -1.05
CA ARG A 120 -9.25 13.49 -0.64
C ARG A 120 -10.72 13.14 -0.80
N GLU A 121 -11.56 13.77 0.01
CA GLU A 121 -13.00 13.65 -0.08
C GLU A 121 -13.66 15.02 0.08
N SER A 122 -14.62 15.32 -0.78
CA SER A 122 -15.38 16.57 -0.73
C SER A 122 -16.31 16.61 0.48
N ALA A 123 -16.92 17.77 0.74
CA ALA A 123 -18.14 17.80 1.54
C ALA A 123 -19.25 16.97 0.85
N GLY A 124 -20.08 16.29 1.64
CA GLY A 124 -21.23 15.56 1.12
C GLY A 124 -22.36 16.51 0.70
N THR A 125 -22.91 16.32 -0.50
CA THR A 125 -23.98 17.16 -1.05
C THR A 125 -25.18 16.35 -1.54
N ARG A 126 -26.33 17.01 -1.62
CA ARG A 126 -27.54 16.50 -2.31
C ARG A 126 -27.89 17.34 -3.54
N ASP A 127 -27.20 18.46 -3.73
CA ASP A 127 -27.37 19.34 -4.87
C ASP A 127 -26.46 18.86 -5.99
N LEU A 128 -27.06 18.52 -7.12
CA LEU A 128 -26.34 18.03 -8.29
C LEU A 128 -25.51 19.12 -8.97
N ALA A 129 -25.90 20.39 -8.87
CA ALA A 129 -25.08 21.50 -9.38
C ALA A 129 -23.82 21.70 -8.53
N GLN A 130 -23.96 21.58 -7.20
CA GLN A 130 -22.81 21.56 -6.30
C GLN A 130 -21.92 20.34 -6.54
N LEU A 131 -22.49 19.17 -6.79
CA LEU A 131 -21.73 17.97 -7.16
C LEU A 131 -20.89 18.19 -8.41
N ASP A 132 -21.45 18.81 -9.45
CA ASP A 132 -20.74 19.13 -10.69
C ASP A 132 -19.52 20.04 -10.41
N ALA A 133 -19.69 21.05 -9.55
CA ALA A 133 -18.60 21.92 -9.12
C ALA A 133 -17.51 21.18 -8.32
N LEU A 134 -17.89 20.28 -7.40
CA LEU A 134 -16.96 19.46 -6.63
C LEU A 134 -16.18 18.48 -7.51
N TRP A 135 -16.85 17.88 -8.49
CA TRP A 135 -16.24 16.98 -9.47
C TRP A 135 -15.18 17.70 -10.30
N GLU A 136 -15.51 18.90 -10.79
CA GLU A 136 -14.58 19.72 -11.56
C GLU A 136 -13.38 20.18 -10.70
N ALA A 137 -13.64 20.64 -9.47
CA ALA A 137 -12.57 21.02 -8.54
C ALA A 137 -11.61 19.87 -8.24
N ALA A 138 -12.12 18.65 -8.05
CA ALA A 138 -11.28 17.47 -7.83
C ALA A 138 -10.45 17.10 -9.07
N ASN A 139 -11.02 17.22 -10.28
CA ASN A 139 -10.32 16.93 -11.53
C ASN A 139 -9.23 17.97 -11.88
N SER A 140 -9.52 19.23 -11.58
CA SER A 140 -8.59 20.34 -11.70
C SER A 140 -7.60 20.44 -10.52
N ASP A 141 -7.71 19.53 -9.54
CA ASP A 141 -6.84 19.47 -8.36
C ASP A 141 -6.83 20.75 -7.50
N ILE A 142 -7.94 21.49 -7.50
CA ILE A 142 -8.17 22.73 -6.75
C ILE A 142 -9.16 22.59 -5.59
N ASP A 143 -9.65 21.37 -5.32
CA ASP A 143 -10.52 21.09 -4.18
C ASP A 143 -9.81 21.41 -2.85
N PRO A 144 -10.41 22.26 -1.98
CA PRO A 144 -9.82 22.64 -0.69
C PRO A 144 -9.81 21.51 0.35
N ALA A 145 -10.40 20.35 0.06
CA ALA A 145 -10.42 19.21 0.98
C ALA A 145 -9.02 18.75 1.42
N ALA A 146 -8.91 18.41 2.71
CA ALA A 146 -7.68 17.87 3.27
C ALA A 146 -7.32 16.52 2.64
N SER A 147 -6.03 16.33 2.35
CA SER A 147 -5.52 15.04 1.86
C SER A 147 -5.06 14.14 3.00
N VAL A 148 -5.45 12.88 2.93
CA VAL A 148 -4.97 11.79 3.78
C VAL A 148 -3.95 10.98 3.00
N ALA A 149 -2.73 10.82 3.53
CA ALA A 149 -1.74 9.92 2.97
C ALA A 149 -2.10 8.46 3.29
N LEU A 150 -2.20 7.62 2.26
CA LEU A 150 -2.56 6.21 2.40
C LEU A 150 -1.34 5.28 2.32
N GLN A 151 -0.43 5.55 1.37
CA GLN A 151 0.75 4.72 1.14
C GLN A 151 1.88 5.56 0.56
N SER A 152 3.08 5.42 1.11
CA SER A 152 4.31 6.00 0.57
C SER A 152 5.09 5.00 -0.28
N GLY A 153 6.04 5.51 -1.08
CA GLY A 153 6.84 4.69 -1.98
C GLY A 153 6.07 4.15 -3.18
N VAL A 154 4.95 4.76 -3.58
CA VAL A 154 4.20 4.34 -4.78
C VAL A 154 4.88 4.93 -6.02
N GLN A 155 5.54 4.08 -6.81
CA GLN A 155 6.21 4.50 -8.04
C GLN A 155 5.23 4.63 -9.21
N ARG A 156 4.22 3.76 -9.26
CA ARG A 156 3.21 3.75 -10.33
C ARG A 156 1.90 3.23 -9.79
N MET A 157 0.80 3.87 -10.19
CA MET A 157 -0.55 3.35 -10.05
C MET A 157 -1.21 3.36 -11.44
N ALA A 158 -1.61 2.19 -11.94
CA ALA A 158 -2.25 2.01 -13.24
C ALA A 158 -3.60 1.32 -13.09
N MET A 159 -4.52 1.56 -14.02
CA MET A 159 -5.89 1.05 -13.93
C MET A 159 -6.40 0.45 -15.23
N ARG A 160 -7.27 -0.55 -15.09
CA ARG A 160 -8.00 -1.16 -16.20
C ARG A 160 -9.46 -1.32 -15.84
N PHE A 161 -10.33 -1.25 -16.84
CA PHE A 161 -11.75 -1.48 -16.69
C PHE A 161 -12.16 -2.82 -17.27
N TRP A 162 -13.06 -3.52 -16.58
CA TRP A 162 -13.72 -4.70 -17.12
C TRP A 162 -14.99 -4.28 -17.83
N THR A 163 -15.04 -4.52 -19.15
CA THR A 163 -16.17 -4.22 -20.03
C THR A 163 -16.77 -5.51 -20.58
N THR A 164 -17.85 -5.41 -21.35
CA THR A 164 -18.42 -6.55 -22.09
C THR A 164 -17.44 -7.17 -23.09
N GLN A 165 -16.46 -6.40 -23.55
CA GLN A 165 -15.40 -6.83 -24.47
C GLN A 165 -14.14 -7.31 -23.74
N GLY A 166 -14.15 -7.33 -22.41
CA GLY A 166 -13.01 -7.71 -21.56
C GLY A 166 -12.26 -6.51 -20.98
N TRP A 167 -11.00 -6.74 -20.61
CA TRP A 167 -10.17 -5.74 -19.94
C TRP A 167 -9.60 -4.69 -20.90
N VAL A 168 -9.96 -3.43 -20.69
CA VAL A 168 -9.43 -2.26 -21.41
C VAL A 168 -8.64 -1.35 -20.47
N GLN A 169 -7.66 -0.61 -21.00
CA GLN A 169 -6.93 0.38 -20.19
C GLN A 169 -7.87 1.50 -19.75
N ALA A 170 -7.73 1.95 -18.50
CA ALA A 170 -8.44 3.11 -18.02
C ALA A 170 -7.78 4.37 -18.55
N ALA A 171 -8.49 5.10 -19.42
CA ALA A 171 -7.94 6.25 -20.13
C ALA A 171 -8.94 7.42 -20.14
N GLY A 172 -9.36 7.85 -18.94
CA GLY A 172 -10.09 9.11 -18.80
C GLY A 172 -11.39 9.01 -18.02
N VAL A 173 -12.31 9.91 -18.38
CA VAL A 173 -13.61 10.08 -17.73
C VAL A 173 -14.59 9.08 -18.30
N MET A 174 -15.31 8.40 -17.41
CA MET A 174 -16.47 7.58 -17.76
C MET A 174 -17.76 8.31 -17.39
N GLN A 175 -18.60 8.49 -18.41
CA GLN A 175 -19.94 9.06 -18.30
C GLN A 175 -20.97 7.93 -18.19
N ALA A 176 -22.06 8.17 -17.45
CA ALA A 176 -23.25 7.32 -17.51
C ALA A 176 -24.15 7.72 -18.70
N PRO A 177 -24.61 6.81 -19.58
CA PRO A 177 -24.04 5.52 -19.98
C PRO A 177 -23.06 5.68 -21.16
N ALA A 178 -21.90 5.06 -21.06
CA ALA A 178 -20.92 5.00 -22.15
C ALA A 178 -21.44 4.15 -23.31
N ALA A 179 -21.27 4.62 -24.55
CA ALA A 179 -21.64 3.89 -25.78
C ALA A 179 -20.94 2.51 -25.93
N ALA A 180 -19.99 2.17 -25.06
CA ALA A 180 -19.23 0.92 -25.03
C ALA A 180 -19.58 -0.03 -23.86
N GLY A 181 -20.67 0.24 -23.14
CA GLY A 181 -21.06 -0.53 -21.95
C GLY A 181 -20.42 0.03 -20.68
N VAL A 182 -21.23 0.13 -19.63
CA VAL A 182 -20.79 0.60 -18.31
C VAL A 182 -19.87 -0.47 -17.71
N PRO A 183 -18.60 -0.17 -17.38
CA PRO A 183 -17.71 -1.19 -16.86
C PRO A 183 -18.17 -1.68 -15.50
N SER A 184 -18.14 -2.99 -15.29
CA SER A 184 -18.59 -3.60 -14.04
C SER A 184 -17.44 -3.87 -13.06
N GLY A 185 -16.20 -3.63 -13.49
CA GLY A 185 -15.03 -3.82 -12.65
C GLY A 185 -13.91 -2.82 -12.92
N LEU A 186 -13.13 -2.57 -11.88
CA LEU A 186 -11.92 -1.76 -11.89
C LEU A 186 -10.77 -2.61 -11.34
N GLU A 187 -9.70 -2.75 -12.11
CA GLU A 187 -8.43 -3.29 -11.65
C GLU A 187 -7.47 -2.14 -11.38
N VAL A 188 -6.88 -2.11 -10.19
CA VAL A 188 -5.83 -1.16 -9.81
C VAL A 188 -4.56 -1.94 -9.55
N SER A 189 -3.48 -1.50 -10.18
CA SER A 189 -2.14 -2.07 -10.06
C SER A 189 -1.20 -1.03 -9.50
N MET A 190 -0.49 -1.35 -8.41
CA MET A 190 0.46 -0.45 -7.77
C MET A 190 1.85 -1.09 -7.67
N VAL A 191 2.86 -0.33 -8.10
CA VAL A 191 4.28 -0.68 -7.96
C VAL A 191 4.85 0.15 -6.81
N LEU A 192 5.44 -0.53 -5.82
CA LEU A 192 6.13 0.10 -4.70
C LEU A 192 7.64 0.19 -4.92
N ASP A 193 8.28 1.08 -4.18
CA ASP A 193 9.72 1.25 -4.21
C ASP A 193 10.46 -0.03 -3.77
N GLY A 194 11.48 -0.40 -4.53
CA GLY A 194 12.20 -1.66 -4.34
C GLY A 194 11.42 -2.93 -4.70
N GLN A 195 10.22 -2.83 -5.30
CA GLN A 195 9.46 -3.98 -5.79
C GLN A 195 9.32 -3.97 -7.31
N GLU A 196 9.71 -5.07 -7.96
CA GLU A 196 9.56 -5.23 -9.42
C GLU A 196 8.16 -5.71 -9.84
N VAL A 197 7.51 -6.47 -8.96
CA VAL A 197 6.19 -7.06 -9.23
C VAL A 197 5.11 -6.12 -8.69
N PRO A 198 4.18 -5.63 -9.53
CA PRO A 198 3.07 -4.84 -9.05
C PRO A 198 2.13 -5.69 -8.19
N MET A 199 1.60 -5.09 -7.12
CA MET A 199 0.43 -5.63 -6.45
C MET A 199 -0.82 -5.16 -7.16
N THR A 200 -1.67 -6.10 -7.55
CA THR A 200 -2.88 -5.83 -8.34
C THR A 200 -4.12 -6.28 -7.58
N LYS A 201 -5.17 -5.46 -7.62
CA LYS A 201 -6.46 -5.77 -7.02
C LYS A 201 -7.59 -5.38 -7.97
N SER A 202 -8.49 -6.32 -8.22
CA SER A 202 -9.72 -6.10 -8.98
C SER A 202 -10.90 -5.90 -8.03
N PHE A 203 -11.74 -4.92 -8.34
CA PHE A 203 -12.93 -4.54 -7.60
C PHE A 203 -14.13 -4.63 -8.53
N LEU A 204 -15.28 -5.04 -8.00
CA LEU A 204 -16.54 -4.73 -8.64
C LEU A 204 -16.86 -3.26 -8.39
N LEU A 205 -17.30 -2.57 -9.44
CA LEU A 205 -17.91 -1.27 -9.25
C LEU A 205 -19.32 -1.51 -8.69
N GLY A 206 -19.78 -0.64 -7.78
CA GLY A 206 -21.12 -0.71 -7.19
C GLY A 206 -22.22 -0.86 -8.25
N ALA A 207 -23.47 -1.12 -7.86
CA ALA A 207 -24.55 -1.28 -8.83
C ALA A 207 -24.71 0.01 -9.66
N LEU A 208 -24.11 0.03 -10.86
CA LEU A 208 -24.15 1.15 -11.79
C LEU A 208 -25.49 1.19 -12.50
#